data_AF-A0A2E6S8M9-F1
#
_entry.id   AF-A0A2E6S8M9-F1
#
_cell.length_a   1.000
_cell.length_b   1.000
_cell.length_c   1.000
_cell.angle_alpha   90.00
_cell.angle_beta   90.00
_cell.angle_gamma   90.00
#
_symmetry.space_group_name_H-M   'P 1'
#
loop_
_entity.id
_entity.type
_entity.pdbx_description
1 polymer ?
#
loop_
_entity_poly.entity_id
_entity_poly.type
_entity_poly.pdbx_seq_one_letter_code
_entity_poly.pdbx_strand_id
1 'polypeptide(L)'
;MTPSVFAFSSLFVAVLVFLPMPAAGEPSGPVQVFILAGQSNMEGQGVVSMDHPEHYNGGKGNLVWSLAHSQSRQRMQHLRDAEGNWVEREDVSISFKARGKVRKGSLTVGYTGYGESSHIGPELQFGHLMGEHFDEPVLLIKTAWGGKSLQKDFRPPSSGGETGPFYRQMIEEVRTALAGLGNSRFELRGFVWMQGWNDMVSEEATAEYADNLVNLAKDLRKEFKAPQLPIV
;
A
#
# COMPACT_ATOMS: atom_id res chain seq x y z
N MET A 1 51.52 -18.12 -62.45
CA MET A 1 50.42 -17.47 -61.70
C MET A 1 50.10 -18.35 -60.51
N THR A 2 50.43 -17.89 -59.30
CA THR A 2 49.77 -18.13 -58.00
C THR A 2 50.72 -17.65 -56.89
N PRO A 3 50.40 -16.60 -56.11
CA PRO A 3 51.09 -16.36 -54.85
C PRO A 3 50.32 -17.04 -53.70
N SER A 4 51.08 -17.68 -52.82
CA SER A 4 50.62 -18.22 -51.54
C SER A 4 50.30 -17.07 -50.58
N VAL A 5 49.13 -17.11 -49.96
CA VAL A 5 48.72 -16.17 -48.90
C VAL A 5 48.83 -16.89 -47.56
N PHE A 6 49.75 -16.46 -46.70
CA PHE A 6 49.78 -16.86 -45.29
C PHE A 6 48.80 -15.98 -44.51
N ALA A 7 47.79 -16.60 -43.91
CA ALA A 7 46.87 -15.93 -42.99
C ALA A 7 47.44 -15.99 -41.56
N PHE A 8 47.74 -14.83 -40.98
CA PHE A 8 47.99 -14.69 -39.54
C PHE A 8 46.64 -14.45 -38.85
N SER A 9 46.17 -15.42 -38.07
CA SER A 9 45.02 -15.25 -37.17
C SER A 9 45.49 -14.61 -35.86
N SER A 10 45.16 -13.34 -35.64
CA SER A 10 45.34 -12.67 -34.35
C SER A 10 44.20 -13.05 -33.41
N LEU A 11 44.52 -13.76 -32.33
CA LEU A 11 43.58 -14.09 -31.25
C LEU A 11 43.43 -12.88 -30.31
N PHE A 12 42.28 -12.20 -30.36
CA PHE A 12 41.93 -11.17 -29.39
C PHE A 12 41.39 -11.83 -28.11
N VAL A 13 42.14 -11.75 -27.02
CA VAL A 13 41.65 -12.12 -25.67
C VAL A 13 40.98 -10.89 -25.07
N ALA A 14 39.65 -10.90 -25.02
CA ALA A 14 38.87 -9.87 -24.33
C ALA A 14 38.97 -10.10 -22.81
N VAL A 15 39.71 -9.23 -22.12
CA VAL A 15 39.72 -9.19 -20.65
C VAL A 15 38.45 -8.49 -20.19
N LEU A 16 37.48 -9.26 -19.67
CA LEU A 16 36.30 -8.73 -19.01
C LEU A 16 36.69 -8.16 -17.65
N VAL A 17 36.77 -6.84 -17.56
CA VAL A 17 36.93 -6.12 -16.28
C VAL A 17 35.55 -6.06 -15.62
N PHE A 18 35.34 -6.87 -14.58
CA PHE A 18 34.17 -6.73 -13.71
C PHE A 18 34.36 -5.48 -12.84
N LEU A 19 33.69 -4.39 -13.22
CA LEU A 19 33.51 -3.25 -12.31
C LEU A 19 32.45 -3.64 -11.27
N PRO A 20 32.73 -3.52 -9.96
CA PRO A 20 31.73 -3.75 -8.95
C PRO A 20 30.58 -2.74 -9.14
N MET A 21 29.35 -3.26 -9.27
CA MET A 21 28.15 -2.44 -9.19
C MET A 21 28.14 -1.73 -7.84
N PRO A 22 27.84 -0.42 -7.78
CA PRO A 22 27.68 0.25 -6.50
C PRO A 22 26.54 -0.45 -5.74
N ALA A 23 26.79 -0.81 -4.48
CA ALA A 23 25.72 -1.21 -3.58
C ALA A 23 24.67 -0.08 -3.59
N ALA A 24 23.39 -0.45 -3.69
CA ALA A 24 22.28 0.50 -3.54
C ALA A 24 22.55 1.33 -2.29
N GLY A 25 22.74 2.64 -2.47
CA GLY A 25 23.10 3.54 -1.37
C GLY A 25 22.07 3.46 -0.25
N GLU A 26 22.50 3.65 1.00
CA GLU A 26 21.54 3.79 2.09
C GLU A 26 20.54 4.90 1.73
N PRO A 27 19.23 4.68 1.98
CA PRO A 27 18.22 5.67 1.68
C PRO A 27 18.59 7.01 2.30
N SER A 28 18.49 8.07 1.49
CA SER A 28 18.99 9.43 1.78
C SER A 28 18.31 10.13 2.97
N GLY A 29 17.38 9.47 3.67
CA GLY A 29 16.59 10.05 4.75
C GLY A 29 15.73 9.02 5.48
N PRO A 30 14.88 9.46 6.42
CA PRO A 30 13.97 8.58 7.14
C PRO A 30 12.90 8.00 6.19
N VAL A 31 12.49 6.76 6.43
CA VAL A 31 11.36 6.15 5.73
C VAL A 31 10.08 6.92 6.05
N GLN A 32 9.32 7.28 5.02
CA GLN A 32 8.06 8.01 5.16
C GLN A 32 6.91 7.02 5.38
N VAL A 33 6.35 6.98 6.58
CA VAL A 33 5.38 5.94 6.97
C VAL A 33 3.96 6.49 6.98
N PHE A 34 3.04 5.79 6.30
CA PHE A 34 1.61 6.06 6.33
C PHE A 34 0.84 4.84 6.83
N ILE A 35 -0.12 5.05 7.72
CA ILE A 35 -1.04 4.01 8.18
C ILE A 35 -2.34 4.12 7.40
N LEU A 36 -2.78 3.04 6.78
CA LEU A 36 -4.03 2.95 6.02
C LEU A 36 -4.98 2.02 6.77
N ALA A 37 -6.01 2.58 7.38
CA ALA A 37 -6.90 1.86 8.30
C ALA A 37 -8.37 2.07 7.97
N GLY A 38 -9.20 1.11 8.38
CA GLY A 38 -10.65 1.19 8.23
C GLY A 38 -11.27 -0.15 7.88
N GLN A 39 -12.31 -0.12 7.04
CA GLN A 39 -13.10 -1.30 6.70
C GLN A 39 -12.87 -1.82 5.27
N SER A 40 -13.84 -2.57 4.74
CA SER A 40 -13.79 -3.25 3.43
C SER A 40 -13.25 -2.40 2.28
N ASN A 41 -13.66 -1.14 2.17
CA ASN A 41 -13.18 -0.31 1.06
C ASN A 41 -11.71 0.10 1.22
N MET A 42 -11.19 0.25 2.46
CA MET A 42 -9.74 0.42 2.72
C MET A 42 -8.99 -0.89 2.52
N GLU A 43 -9.59 -2.01 2.94
CA GLU A 43 -9.06 -3.35 2.73
C GLU A 43 -8.86 -3.63 1.23
N GLY A 44 -9.82 -3.22 0.40
CA GLY A 44 -9.73 -3.20 -1.06
C GLY A 44 -10.76 -4.11 -1.71
N GLN A 45 -11.74 -3.50 -2.37
CA GLN A 45 -12.86 -4.15 -3.08
C GLN A 45 -12.85 -3.85 -4.58
N GLY A 46 -11.92 -3.02 -5.06
CA GLY A 46 -11.86 -2.64 -6.46
C GLY A 46 -11.34 -3.80 -7.30
N VAL A 47 -12.17 -4.36 -8.17
CA VAL A 47 -11.78 -5.47 -9.06
C VAL A 47 -10.75 -4.99 -10.08
N VAL A 48 -9.69 -5.78 -10.29
CA VAL A 48 -8.63 -5.44 -11.26
C VAL A 48 -9.03 -5.81 -12.67
N SER A 49 -9.33 -7.08 -12.92
CA SER A 49 -9.51 -7.60 -14.28
C SER A 49 -10.59 -8.67 -14.46
N MET A 50 -11.28 -9.09 -13.40
CA MET A 50 -12.34 -10.11 -13.52
C MET A 50 -13.50 -9.57 -14.38
N ASP A 51 -14.03 -10.41 -15.27
CA ASP A 51 -14.91 -9.99 -16.36
C ASP A 51 -16.11 -10.91 -16.63
N HIS A 52 -16.43 -11.83 -15.72
CA HIS A 52 -17.59 -12.71 -15.88
C HIS A 52 -18.87 -11.90 -16.22
N PRO A 53 -19.65 -12.30 -17.25
CA PRO A 53 -20.80 -11.53 -17.71
C PRO A 53 -21.82 -11.20 -16.61
N GLU A 54 -22.10 -12.16 -15.73
CA GLU A 54 -23.14 -12.01 -14.70
C GLU A 54 -22.60 -11.54 -13.34
N HIS A 55 -21.34 -11.85 -13.01
CA HIS A 55 -20.80 -11.67 -11.66
C HIS A 55 -19.82 -10.49 -11.56
N TYR A 56 -19.30 -10.04 -12.70
CA TYR A 56 -18.37 -8.91 -12.80
C TYR A 56 -18.75 -7.94 -13.92
N ASN A 57 -20.03 -7.90 -14.29
CA ASN A 57 -20.59 -6.94 -15.27
C ASN A 57 -19.85 -6.93 -16.62
N GLY A 58 -19.39 -8.10 -17.08
CA GLY A 58 -18.57 -8.17 -18.31
C GLY A 58 -17.26 -7.38 -18.22
N GLY A 59 -16.73 -7.18 -17.02
CA GLY A 59 -15.54 -6.38 -16.72
C GLY A 59 -15.78 -4.87 -16.64
N LYS A 60 -16.99 -4.38 -16.96
CA LYS A 60 -17.26 -2.93 -16.96
C LYS A 60 -17.14 -2.35 -15.57
N GLY A 61 -16.27 -1.35 -15.43
CA GLY A 61 -15.98 -0.65 -14.18
C GLY A 61 -14.81 -1.21 -13.38
N ASN A 62 -14.22 -2.35 -13.77
CA ASN A 62 -12.95 -2.82 -13.18
C ASN A 62 -11.77 -1.93 -13.62
N LEU A 63 -10.59 -2.13 -13.03
CA LEU A 63 -9.42 -1.28 -13.29
C LEU A 63 -8.95 -1.37 -14.76
N VAL A 64 -8.89 -2.57 -15.34
CA VAL A 64 -8.51 -2.78 -16.75
C VAL A 64 -9.47 -2.07 -17.70
N TRP A 65 -10.77 -2.21 -17.46
CA TRP A 65 -11.79 -1.52 -18.24
C TRP A 65 -11.66 -0.01 -18.09
N SER A 66 -11.41 0.49 -16.88
CA SER A 66 -11.26 1.90 -16.59
C SER A 66 -10.05 2.53 -17.29
N LEU A 67 -8.93 1.81 -17.39
CA LEU A 67 -7.74 2.26 -18.15
C LEU A 67 -8.03 2.44 -19.65
N ALA A 68 -8.96 1.67 -20.20
CA ALA A 68 -9.35 1.77 -21.60
C ALA A 68 -10.46 2.80 -21.86
N HIS A 69 -11.44 2.94 -20.95
CA HIS A 69 -12.70 3.62 -21.25
C HIS A 69 -13.05 4.81 -20.33
N SER A 70 -12.40 4.94 -19.16
CA SER A 70 -12.74 6.01 -18.21
C SER A 70 -12.22 7.37 -18.68
N GLN A 71 -12.95 8.44 -18.34
CA GLN A 71 -12.46 9.82 -18.51
C GLN A 71 -11.20 10.10 -17.68
N SER A 72 -11.01 9.37 -16.58
CA SER A 72 -9.82 9.48 -15.72
C SER A 72 -8.64 8.64 -16.21
N ARG A 73 -8.71 7.99 -17.38
CA ARG A 73 -7.68 7.03 -17.85
C ARG A 73 -6.27 7.60 -17.81
N GLN A 74 -6.09 8.87 -18.19
CA GLN A 74 -4.79 9.54 -18.18
C GLN A 74 -4.16 9.57 -16.78
N ARG A 75 -4.99 9.71 -15.73
CA ARG A 75 -4.53 9.71 -14.33
C ARG A 75 -4.08 8.33 -13.84
N MET A 76 -4.36 7.26 -14.58
CA MET A 76 -4.07 5.88 -14.20
C MET A 76 -3.03 5.21 -15.13
N GLN A 77 -2.58 5.90 -16.19
CA GLN A 77 -1.67 5.30 -17.19
C GLN A 77 -0.37 4.79 -16.59
N HIS A 78 0.14 5.46 -15.56
CA HIS A 78 1.35 5.06 -14.83
C HIS A 78 1.25 3.70 -14.13
N LEU A 79 0.05 3.10 -14.03
CA LEU A 79 -0.14 1.78 -13.44
C LEU A 79 0.29 0.66 -14.40
N ARG A 80 0.50 0.95 -15.69
CA ARG A 80 0.98 -0.01 -16.68
C ARG A 80 2.30 0.44 -17.29
N ASP A 81 3.22 -0.50 -17.48
CA ASP A 81 4.46 -0.27 -18.23
C ASP A 81 4.21 -0.28 -19.75
N ALA A 82 5.27 -0.12 -20.54
CA ALA A 82 5.20 -0.09 -22.00
C ALA A 82 4.79 -1.44 -22.61
N GLU A 83 5.09 -2.53 -21.90
CA GLU A 83 4.75 -3.91 -22.24
C GLU A 83 3.32 -4.28 -21.80
N GLY A 84 2.66 -3.41 -21.03
CA GLY A 84 1.32 -3.60 -20.52
C GLY A 84 1.24 -4.42 -19.23
N ASN A 85 2.34 -4.66 -18.51
CA ASN A 85 2.33 -5.27 -17.18
C ASN A 85 1.93 -4.25 -16.11
N TRP A 86 1.51 -4.73 -14.93
CA TRP A 86 1.31 -3.86 -13.78
C TRP A 86 2.65 -3.38 -13.26
N VAL A 87 2.77 -2.07 -13.05
CA VAL A 87 3.98 -1.48 -12.49
C VAL A 87 4.14 -1.92 -11.02
N GLU A 88 5.38 -2.22 -10.65
CA GLU A 88 5.81 -2.35 -9.26
C GLU A 88 6.64 -1.12 -8.88
N ARG A 89 6.29 -0.45 -7.80
CA ARG A 89 7.01 0.71 -7.26
C ARG A 89 8.02 0.26 -6.23
N GLU A 90 9.30 0.25 -6.60
CA GLU A 90 10.39 -0.19 -5.70
C GLU A 90 10.68 0.83 -4.57
N ASP A 91 10.34 2.10 -4.79
CA ASP A 91 10.45 3.20 -3.84
C ASP A 91 9.30 3.25 -2.81
N VAL A 92 8.24 2.46 -3.03
CA VAL A 92 7.07 2.38 -2.14
C VAL A 92 6.84 0.94 -1.72
N SER A 93 7.03 0.65 -0.44
CA SER A 93 6.74 -0.66 0.14
C SER A 93 5.40 -0.65 0.89
N ILE A 94 4.79 -1.83 1.03
CA ILE A 94 3.58 -2.00 1.83
C ILE A 94 3.69 -3.23 2.72
N SER A 95 3.13 -3.15 3.93
CA SER A 95 2.92 -4.27 4.84
C SER A 95 1.43 -4.40 5.15
N PHE A 96 0.85 -5.56 4.86
CA PHE A 96 -0.57 -5.83 5.08
C PHE A 96 -0.81 -7.27 5.56
N LYS A 97 -1.48 -7.43 6.69
CA LYS A 97 -1.86 -8.75 7.22
C LYS A 97 -3.29 -9.10 6.82
N ALA A 98 -3.44 -10.10 5.96
CA ALA A 98 -4.73 -10.63 5.54
C ALA A 98 -4.77 -12.15 5.75
N ARG A 99 -5.89 -12.65 6.28
CA ARG A 99 -6.14 -14.10 6.48
C ARG A 99 -4.98 -14.82 7.18
N GLY A 100 -4.41 -14.18 8.21
CA GLY A 100 -3.31 -14.74 9.01
C GLY A 100 -1.93 -14.68 8.35
N LYS A 101 -1.80 -14.19 7.11
CA LYS A 101 -0.53 -14.03 6.40
C LYS A 101 -0.18 -12.57 6.25
N VAL A 102 1.07 -12.22 6.58
CA VAL A 102 1.60 -10.88 6.32
C VAL A 102 2.17 -10.85 4.92
N ARG A 103 1.63 -9.98 4.06
CA ARG A 103 2.15 -9.69 2.73
C ARG A 103 2.99 -8.42 2.81
N LYS A 104 4.21 -8.49 2.26
CA LYS A 104 5.15 -7.37 2.18
C LYS A 104 5.79 -7.34 0.79
N GLY A 105 6.11 -6.15 0.30
CA GLY A 105 6.84 -5.97 -0.95
C GLY A 105 6.65 -4.58 -1.54
N SER A 106 7.18 -4.39 -2.74
CA SER A 106 6.95 -3.23 -3.59
C SER A 106 5.45 -3.05 -3.85
N LEU A 107 5.01 -1.80 -3.95
CA LEU A 107 3.62 -1.49 -4.17
C LEU A 107 3.23 -1.85 -5.61
N THR A 108 2.16 -2.62 -5.71
CA THR A 108 1.48 -2.97 -6.95
C THR A 108 0.05 -3.36 -6.63
N VAL A 109 -0.70 -3.85 -7.61
CA VAL A 109 -2.05 -4.39 -7.39
C VAL A 109 -2.04 -5.56 -6.40
N GLY A 110 -3.14 -5.77 -5.70
CA GLY A 110 -3.36 -7.03 -4.99
C GLY A 110 -3.19 -7.02 -3.49
N TYR A 111 -2.78 -5.93 -2.83
CA TYR A 111 -2.67 -5.88 -1.37
C TYR A 111 -4.03 -5.74 -0.67
N THR A 112 -4.88 -6.76 -0.83
CA THR A 112 -6.28 -6.80 -0.39
C THR A 112 -6.66 -8.11 0.32
N GLY A 113 -7.84 -8.13 0.91
CA GLY A 113 -8.40 -9.27 1.63
C GLY A 113 -8.69 -10.51 0.75
N TYR A 114 -8.60 -10.39 -0.58
CA TYR A 114 -8.89 -11.47 -1.53
C TYR A 114 -7.65 -12.29 -1.92
N GLY A 115 -6.45 -11.76 -1.71
CA GLY A 115 -5.21 -12.40 -2.16
C GLY A 115 -4.90 -12.14 -3.63
N GLU A 116 -3.65 -12.45 -4.03
CA GLU A 116 -3.16 -12.33 -5.40
C GLU A 116 -3.33 -10.91 -5.97
N SER A 117 -3.39 -10.76 -7.30
CA SER A 117 -3.48 -9.49 -8.04
C SER A 117 -4.92 -9.15 -8.45
N SER A 118 -5.91 -9.72 -7.76
CA SER A 118 -7.32 -9.70 -8.18
C SER A 118 -8.06 -8.40 -7.87
N HIS A 119 -7.69 -7.73 -6.79
CA HIS A 119 -8.35 -6.54 -6.28
C HIS A 119 -7.33 -5.47 -5.86
N ILE A 120 -7.82 -4.24 -5.72
CA ILE A 120 -7.09 -3.08 -5.21
C ILE A 120 -7.93 -2.36 -4.15
N GLY A 121 -7.26 -1.65 -3.25
CA GLY A 121 -7.87 -0.58 -2.47
C GLY A 121 -7.23 0.78 -2.79
N PRO A 122 -7.45 1.78 -1.93
CA PRO A 122 -6.88 3.12 -2.10
C PRO A 122 -5.36 3.15 -1.97
N GLU A 123 -4.73 2.11 -1.39
CA GLU A 123 -3.28 2.01 -1.23
C GLU A 123 -2.51 2.17 -2.53
N LEU A 124 -3.09 1.68 -3.64
CA LEU A 124 -2.41 1.70 -4.93
C LEU A 124 -2.18 3.15 -5.38
N GLN A 125 -3.24 3.92 -5.58
CA GLN A 125 -3.09 5.29 -6.06
C GLN A 125 -2.48 6.20 -4.98
N PHE A 126 -2.81 5.98 -3.70
CA PHE A 126 -2.24 6.75 -2.60
C PHE A 126 -0.71 6.59 -2.57
N GLY A 127 -0.22 5.34 -2.60
CA GLY A 127 1.20 5.08 -2.57
C GLY A 127 1.93 5.60 -3.81
N HIS A 128 1.32 5.53 -4.99
CA HIS A 128 1.90 6.13 -6.19
C HIS A 128 2.13 7.64 -6.03
N LEU A 129 1.13 8.37 -5.50
CA LEU A 129 1.24 9.80 -5.27
C LEU A 129 2.24 10.14 -4.16
N MET A 130 2.33 9.31 -3.11
CA MET A 130 3.31 9.55 -2.04
C MET A 130 4.75 9.28 -2.49
N GLY A 131 4.99 8.23 -3.27
CA GLY A 131 6.32 7.99 -3.83
C GLY A 131 6.71 9.00 -4.91
N GLU A 132 5.75 9.64 -5.58
CA GLU A 132 6.05 10.80 -6.46
C GLU A 132 6.39 12.06 -5.67
N HIS A 133 5.87 12.18 -4.44
CA HIS A 133 6.02 13.38 -3.61
C HIS A 133 7.31 13.37 -2.79
N PHE A 134 7.76 12.20 -2.32
CA PHE A 134 8.94 12.04 -1.48
C PHE A 134 10.10 11.44 -2.26
N ASP A 135 11.29 12.01 -2.08
CA ASP A 135 12.54 11.41 -2.56
C ASP A 135 12.97 10.22 -1.69
N GLU A 136 12.55 10.17 -0.42
CA GLU A 136 12.82 9.05 0.48
C GLU A 136 11.83 7.89 0.31
N PRO A 137 12.22 6.64 0.67
CA PRO A 137 11.33 5.49 0.58
C PRO A 137 10.05 5.66 1.39
N VAL A 138 8.94 5.21 0.82
CA VAL A 138 7.63 5.21 1.47
C VAL A 138 7.29 3.82 2.00
N LEU A 139 6.75 3.74 3.20
CA LEU A 139 6.12 2.54 3.75
C LEU A 139 4.64 2.78 4.01
N LEU A 140 3.80 1.97 3.38
CA LEU A 140 2.38 1.86 3.71
C LEU A 140 2.17 0.72 4.71
N ILE A 141 1.54 1.02 5.83
CA ILE A 141 1.10 0.00 6.80
C ILE A 141 -0.41 -0.09 6.68
N LYS A 142 -0.92 -1.12 6.02
CA LYS A 142 -2.36 -1.34 5.89
C LYS A 142 -2.87 -2.23 7.01
N THR A 143 -3.96 -1.81 7.63
CA THR A 143 -4.60 -2.47 8.78
C THR A 143 -6.11 -2.23 8.72
N ALA A 144 -6.77 -3.03 7.87
CA ALA A 144 -8.16 -2.82 7.50
C ALA A 144 -8.90 -4.15 7.34
N TRP A 145 -10.17 -4.16 7.74
CA TRP A 145 -10.99 -5.38 7.75
C TRP A 145 -12.45 -5.09 7.43
N GLY A 146 -13.05 -5.87 6.52
CA GLY A 146 -14.48 -5.79 6.23
C GLY A 146 -15.40 -5.88 7.45
N GLY A 147 -16.47 -5.08 7.42
CA GLY A 147 -17.58 -5.18 8.37
C GLY A 147 -17.27 -4.75 9.81
N LYS A 148 -16.31 -3.84 10.01
CA LYS A 148 -15.92 -3.34 11.34
C LYS A 148 -16.44 -1.93 11.59
N SER A 149 -17.01 -1.73 12.79
CA SER A 149 -17.49 -0.41 13.24
C SER A 149 -16.47 0.33 14.08
N LEU A 150 -16.56 1.66 14.10
CA LEU A 150 -15.81 2.50 15.02
C LEU A 150 -16.38 2.43 16.44
N GLN A 151 -17.71 2.35 16.57
CA GLN A 151 -18.39 2.27 17.85
C GLN A 151 -17.95 1.07 18.70
N LYS A 152 -17.66 -0.09 18.07
CA LYS A 152 -17.33 -1.35 18.77
C LYS A 152 -15.96 -1.91 18.41
N ASP A 153 -15.70 -2.18 17.13
CA ASP A 153 -14.52 -2.95 16.71
C ASP A 153 -13.23 -2.13 16.81
N PHE A 154 -13.28 -0.89 16.34
CA PHE A 154 -12.19 0.09 16.41
C PHE A 154 -12.32 1.07 17.57
N ARG A 155 -13.19 0.78 18.56
CA ARG A 155 -13.48 1.70 19.66
C ARG A 155 -12.19 2.09 20.38
N PRO A 156 -11.80 3.38 20.36
CA PRO A 156 -10.57 3.82 20.99
C PRO A 156 -10.72 3.87 22.52
N PRO A 157 -9.63 3.72 23.29
CA PRO A 157 -9.70 3.64 24.75
C PRO A 157 -10.30 4.88 25.42
N SER A 158 -10.12 6.08 24.85
CA SER A 158 -10.68 7.32 25.40
C SER A 158 -12.17 7.51 25.13
N SER A 159 -12.81 6.67 24.30
CA SER A 159 -14.26 6.66 24.11
C SER A 159 -15.04 5.97 25.25
N GLY A 160 -14.35 5.49 26.29
CA GLY A 160 -14.97 4.75 27.38
C GLY A 160 -15.47 3.36 26.96
N GLY A 161 -16.02 2.61 27.92
CA GLY A 161 -16.41 1.22 27.69
C GLY A 161 -15.20 0.31 27.38
N GLU A 162 -15.45 -0.79 26.69
CA GLU A 162 -14.40 -1.73 26.31
C GLU A 162 -13.67 -1.23 25.04
N THR A 163 -12.33 -1.17 25.09
CA THR A 163 -11.54 -0.89 23.88
C THR A 163 -11.78 -1.97 22.83
N GLY A 164 -11.96 -1.54 21.58
CA GLY A 164 -12.29 -2.43 20.49
C GLY A 164 -11.17 -3.43 20.18
N PRO A 165 -11.50 -4.71 19.89
CA PRO A 165 -10.49 -5.72 19.57
C PRO A 165 -9.67 -5.36 18.32
N PHE A 166 -10.28 -4.74 17.31
CA PHE A 166 -9.60 -4.33 16.08
C PHE A 166 -8.81 -3.03 16.25
N TYR A 167 -9.15 -2.17 17.23
CA TYR A 167 -8.24 -1.10 17.67
C TYR A 167 -6.93 -1.71 18.19
N ARG A 168 -7.00 -2.67 19.11
CA ARG A 168 -5.79 -3.31 19.67
C ARG A 168 -4.98 -4.03 18.60
N GLN A 169 -5.65 -4.77 17.72
CA GLN A 169 -5.00 -5.45 16.60
C GLN A 169 -4.33 -4.47 15.64
N MET A 170 -4.98 -3.34 15.32
CA MET A 170 -4.38 -2.28 14.51
C MET A 170 -3.07 -1.77 15.13
N ILE A 171 -3.08 -1.45 16.43
CA ILE A 171 -1.87 -0.99 17.11
C ILE A 171 -0.76 -2.05 17.06
N GLU A 172 -1.11 -3.32 17.28
CA GLU A 172 -0.14 -4.43 17.22
C GLU A 172 0.47 -4.60 15.82
N GLU A 173 -0.35 -4.56 14.77
CA GLU A 173 0.11 -4.69 13.38
C GLU A 173 0.98 -3.51 12.97
N VAL A 174 0.62 -2.28 13.37
CA VAL A 174 1.44 -1.08 13.13
C VAL A 174 2.77 -1.19 13.85
N ARG A 175 2.78 -1.53 15.15
CA ARG A 175 4.03 -1.72 15.92
C ARG A 175 4.91 -2.79 15.28
N THR A 176 4.32 -3.89 14.83
CA THR A 176 5.06 -4.99 14.19
C THR A 176 5.69 -4.55 12.86
N ALA A 177 4.95 -3.80 12.04
CA ALA A 177 5.48 -3.28 10.79
C ALA A 177 6.62 -2.28 11.03
N LEU A 178 6.45 -1.36 11.99
CA LEU A 178 7.49 -0.40 12.38
C LEU A 178 8.73 -1.08 12.96
N ALA A 179 8.57 -2.09 13.81
CA ALA A 179 9.69 -2.88 14.33
C ALA A 179 10.45 -3.61 13.22
N GLY A 180 9.75 -3.99 12.14
CA GLY A 180 10.35 -4.60 10.94
C GLY A 180 11.29 -3.66 10.16
N LEU A 181 11.29 -2.35 10.43
CA LEU A 181 12.27 -1.41 9.88
C LEU A 181 13.64 -1.52 10.57
N GLY A 182 13.75 -2.25 11.67
CA GLY A 182 15.01 -2.43 12.39
C GLY A 182 15.58 -1.10 12.89
N ASN A 183 16.82 -0.80 12.49
CA ASN A 183 17.51 0.44 12.87
C ASN A 183 17.24 1.61 11.91
N SER A 184 16.46 1.40 10.85
CA SER A 184 16.13 2.47 9.91
C SER A 184 15.32 3.56 10.61
N ARG A 185 15.71 4.82 10.41
CA ARG A 185 14.93 5.96 10.85
C ARG A 185 13.63 6.03 10.06
N PHE A 186 12.56 6.47 10.69
CA PHE A 186 11.28 6.67 10.03
C PHE A 186 10.54 7.87 10.59
N GLU A 187 9.63 8.42 9.80
CA GLU A 187 8.71 9.47 10.20
C GLU A 187 7.28 9.03 9.92
N LEU A 188 6.41 9.12 10.92
CA LEU A 188 4.99 8.82 10.75
C LEU A 188 4.28 10.04 10.15
N ARG A 189 3.95 9.95 8.86
CA ARG A 189 3.45 11.07 8.04
C ARG A 189 1.94 11.22 7.99
N GLY A 190 1.19 10.15 8.27
CA GLY A 190 -0.27 10.25 8.31
C GLY A 190 -0.97 8.95 8.67
N PHE A 191 -2.21 9.09 9.14
CA PHE A 191 -3.18 8.02 9.32
C PHE A 191 -4.36 8.29 8.41
N VAL A 192 -4.54 7.45 7.40
CA VAL A 192 -5.63 7.52 6.43
C VAL A 192 -6.73 6.58 6.88
N TRP A 193 -7.92 7.12 7.11
CA TRP A 193 -9.08 6.43 7.65
C TRP A 193 -10.18 6.33 6.61
N MET A 194 -10.63 5.11 6.30
CA MET A 194 -11.78 4.92 5.42
C MET A 194 -12.74 3.87 6.00
N GLN A 195 -13.68 4.38 6.79
CA GLN A 195 -14.68 3.61 7.53
C GLN A 195 -15.92 4.46 7.76
N GLY A 196 -17.04 3.81 8.09
CA GLY A 196 -18.25 4.49 8.58
C GLY A 196 -19.54 3.79 8.21
N TRP A 197 -19.54 2.94 7.18
CA TRP A 197 -20.75 2.22 6.72
C TRP A 197 -21.39 1.42 7.85
N ASN A 198 -20.57 0.72 8.63
CA ASN A 198 -21.04 -0.13 9.72
C ASN A 198 -21.48 0.64 10.98
N ASP A 199 -21.23 1.95 11.05
CA ASP A 199 -21.74 2.82 12.11
C ASP A 199 -23.03 3.53 11.68
N MET A 200 -23.28 3.65 10.37
CA MET A 200 -24.51 4.23 9.82
C MET A 200 -25.75 3.33 10.01
N VAL A 201 -25.58 2.06 10.35
CA VAL A 201 -26.69 1.09 10.47
C VAL A 201 -27.41 1.14 11.83
N SER A 202 -26.92 1.94 12.79
CA SER A 202 -27.53 2.16 14.11
C SER A 202 -27.52 3.65 14.44
N GLU A 203 -28.61 4.15 15.02
CA GLU A 203 -28.71 5.54 15.47
C GLU A 203 -27.71 5.85 16.57
N GLU A 204 -27.50 4.91 17.50
CA GLU A 204 -26.54 5.02 18.60
C GLU A 204 -25.10 5.10 18.07
N ALA A 205 -24.73 4.23 17.12
CA ALA A 205 -23.40 4.25 16.52
C ALA A 205 -23.16 5.53 15.71
N THR A 206 -24.18 5.99 14.97
CA THR A 206 -24.13 7.24 14.21
C THR A 206 -23.95 8.45 15.14
N ALA A 207 -24.67 8.49 16.27
CA ALA A 207 -24.61 9.59 17.23
C ALA A 207 -23.23 9.72 17.89
N GLU A 208 -22.55 8.61 18.16
CA GLU A 208 -21.21 8.62 18.78
C GLU A 208 -20.06 8.80 17.77
N TYR A 209 -20.32 8.67 16.46
CA TYR A 209 -19.26 8.50 15.46
C TYR A 209 -18.23 9.62 15.47
N ALA A 210 -18.69 10.88 15.51
CA ALA A 210 -17.81 12.05 15.48
C ALA A 210 -16.88 12.10 16.71
N ASP A 211 -17.44 11.87 17.90
CA ASP A 211 -16.67 11.85 19.15
C ASP A 211 -15.69 10.70 19.19
N ASN A 212 -16.11 9.51 18.74
CA ASN A 212 -15.25 8.35 18.63
C ASN A 212 -14.10 8.58 17.64
N LEU A 213 -14.33 9.29 16.53
CA LEU A 213 -13.29 9.61 15.56
C LEU A 213 -12.27 10.61 16.14
N VAL A 214 -12.73 11.61 16.89
CA VAL A 214 -11.84 12.55 17.61
C VAL A 214 -11.00 11.82 18.66
N ASN A 215 -11.61 10.89 19.39
CA ASN A 215 -10.92 10.08 20.40
C ASN A 215 -9.90 9.14 19.75
N LEU A 216 -10.24 8.50 18.62
CA LEU A 216 -9.33 7.69 17.84
C LEU A 216 -8.09 8.50 17.43
N ALA A 217 -8.29 9.70 16.88
CA ALA A 217 -7.22 10.60 16.50
C ALA A 217 -6.29 10.94 17.69
N LYS A 218 -6.86 11.30 18.85
CA LYS A 218 -6.09 11.63 20.06
C LYS A 218 -5.30 10.44 20.58
N ASP A 219 -5.91 9.27 20.63
CA ASP A 219 -5.28 8.07 21.16
C ASP A 219 -4.17 7.57 20.25
N LEU A 220 -4.33 7.63 18.92
CA LEU A 220 -3.27 7.30 17.96
C LEU A 220 -2.06 8.25 18.09
N ARG A 221 -2.31 9.56 18.20
CA ARG A 221 -1.25 10.56 18.40
C ARG A 221 -0.47 10.29 19.68
N LYS A 222 -1.16 9.93 20.76
CA LYS A 222 -0.54 9.57 22.04
C LYS A 222 0.25 8.26 21.93
N GLU A 223 -0.36 7.21 21.37
CA GLU A 223 0.21 5.87 21.20
C GLU A 223 1.53 5.92 20.42
N PHE A 224 1.55 6.62 19.29
CA PHE A 224 2.73 6.73 18.45
C PHE A 224 3.62 7.95 18.76
N LYS A 225 3.35 8.66 19.87
CA LYS A 225 4.09 9.87 20.30
C LYS A 225 4.22 10.90 19.16
N ALA A 226 3.19 11.01 18.33
CA ALA A 226 3.14 11.86 17.14
C ALA A 226 2.02 12.90 17.31
N PRO A 227 2.21 13.96 18.13
CA PRO A 227 1.14 14.89 18.51
C PRO A 227 0.52 15.65 17.32
N GLN A 228 1.27 15.78 16.22
CA GLN A 228 0.84 16.46 14.99
C GLN A 228 0.48 15.49 13.86
N LEU A 229 0.30 14.20 14.16
CA LEU A 229 -0.03 13.20 13.13
C LEU A 229 -1.30 13.63 12.36
N PRO A 230 -1.21 13.82 11.04
CA PRO A 230 -2.38 14.08 10.20
C PRO A 230 -3.31 12.87 10.21
N ILE A 231 -4.59 13.14 10.40
CA ILE A 231 -5.68 12.17 10.26
C ILE A 231 -6.47 12.59 9.02
N VAL A 232 -6.51 11.72 8.02
CA VAL A 232 -7.11 11.97 6.70
C VAL A 232 -8.28 11.04 6.49
#